data_AF-A0A7L7L5V4-F1
#
_entry.id   AF-A0A7L7L5V4-F1
#
_cell.length_a   1.000
_cell.length_b   1.000
_cell.length_c   1.000
_cell.angle_alpha   90.00
_cell.angle_beta   90.00
_cell.angle_gamma   90.00
#
_symmetry.space_group_name_H-M   'P 1'
#
loop_
_entity.id
_entity.type
_entity.pdbx_description
1 polymer ?
#
loop_
_entity_poly.entity_id
_entity_poly.type
_entity_poly.pdbx_seq_one_letter_code
_entity_poly.pdbx_strand_id
1 'polypeptide(L)' 'MKKLMLNNISFYTRHKEQLKKIYAGKYLIIHHEKVFGVCNSWWEASRKGLELFREDTFLIKYCI' A
#
# COMPACT_ATOMS: atom_id res chain seq x y z
N MET A 1 -3.36 1.70 16.87
CA MET A 1 -2.92 0.67 15.91
C MET A 1 -4.05 -0.04 15.16
N LYS A 2 -4.93 -0.85 15.79
CA LYS A 2 -5.93 -1.69 15.06
C LYS A 2 -6.81 -0.93 14.04
N LYS A 3 -7.25 0.28 14.38
CA LYS A 3 -8.10 1.13 13.49
C LYS A 3 -7.38 1.56 12.20
N LEU A 4 -6.08 1.86 12.28
CA LEU A 4 -5.30 2.33 11.14
C LEU A 4 -5.13 1.24 10.08
N MET A 5 -4.79 0.03 10.53
CA MET A 5 -4.67 -1.13 9.66
C MET A 5 -5.99 -1.45 8.95
N LEU A 6 -7.11 -1.38 9.68
CA LEU A 6 -8.45 -1.55 9.11
C LEU A 6 -8.76 -0.50 8.04
N ASN A 7 -8.37 0.76 8.24
CA ASN A 7 -8.57 1.82 7.26
C ASN A 7 -7.76 1.55 5.97
N ASN A 8 -6.50 1.16 6.09
CA ASN A 8 -5.66 0.83 4.93
C ASN A 8 -6.23 -0.34 4.11
N ILE A 9 -6.72 -1.38 4.79
CA ILE A 9 -7.37 -2.53 4.15
C ILE A 9 -8.70 -2.12 3.49
N SER A 10 -9.49 -1.28 4.18
CA SER A 10 -10.78 -0.79 3.68
C SER A 10 -10.60 0.06 2.43
N PHE A 11 -9.62 0.96 2.43
CA PHE A 11 -9.24 1.76 1.26
C PHE A 11 -8.84 0.87 0.08
N TYR A 12 -7.91 -0.08 0.28
CA TYR A 12 -7.51 -0.98 -0.80
C TYR A 12 -8.70 -1.75 -1.35
N THR A 13 -9.57 -2.27 -0.48
CA THR A 13 -10.75 -3.05 -0.88
C THR A 13 -11.72 -2.20 -1.70
N ARG A 14 -12.00 -0.96 -1.26
CA ARG A 14 -12.91 -0.03 -1.95
C ARG A 14 -12.39 0.37 -3.34
N HIS A 15 -11.09 0.53 -3.50
CA HIS A 15 -10.47 1.01 -4.75
C HIS A 15 -9.79 -0.10 -5.56
N LYS A 16 -9.95 -1.38 -5.17
CA LYS A 16 -9.18 -2.52 -5.68
C LYS A 16 -9.13 -2.59 -7.21
N GLU A 17 -10.29 -2.55 -7.85
CA GLU A 17 -10.39 -2.71 -9.31
C GLU A 17 -9.76 -1.53 -10.06
N GLN A 18 -9.91 -0.31 -9.55
CA GLN A 18 -9.27 0.87 -10.12
C GLN A 18 -7.75 0.82 -9.94
N LEU A 19 -7.27 0.47 -8.74
CA LEU A 19 -5.85 0.37 -8.44
C LEU A 19 -5.16 -0.71 -9.27
N LYS A 20 -5.81 -1.86 -9.48
CA LYS A 20 -5.30 -2.92 -10.36
C LYS A 20 -5.20 -2.48 -11.81
N LYS A 21 -6.20 -1.76 -12.33
CA LYS A 21 -6.17 -1.22 -13.69
C LYS A 21 -5.01 -0.24 -13.91
N ILE A 22 -4.76 0.64 -12.92
CA ILE A 22 -3.75 1.69 -13.04
C ILE A 22 -2.33 1.15 -12.79
N TYR A 23 -2.18 0.24 -11.82
CA TYR A 23 -0.89 -0.17 -11.29
C TYR A 23 -0.60 -1.67 -11.46
N ALA A 24 -1.16 -2.30 -12.50
CA ALA A 24 -0.92 -3.71 -12.81
C ALA A 24 0.58 -4.04 -12.81
N GLY A 25 0.95 -5.13 -12.13
CA GLY A 25 2.34 -5.59 -12.01
C GLY A 25 3.20 -4.77 -11.04
N LYS A 26 2.63 -3.87 -10.24
CA LYS A 26 3.36 -3.05 -9.26
C LYS A 26 2.96 -3.38 -7.82
N TYR A 27 3.83 -3.01 -6.90
CA TYR A 27 3.60 -3.02 -5.45
C TYR A 27 3.20 -1.64 -4.98
N LEU A 28 2.03 -1.53 -4.35
CA LEU A 28 1.54 -0.30 -3.75
C LEU A 28 1.91 -0.24 -2.28
N ILE A 29 2.33 0.94 -1.82
CA ILE A 29 2.46 1.28 -0.40
C ILE A 29 1.24 2.14 -0.04
N ILE A 30 0.41 1.65 0.88
CA ILE A 30 -0.85 2.26 1.29
C ILE A 30 -0.77 2.63 2.77
N HIS A 31 -1.11 3.86 3.09
CA HIS A 31 -1.13 4.40 4.45
C HIS A 31 -2.20 5.50 4.53
N HIS A 32 -2.89 5.63 5.66
CA HIS A 32 -4.03 6.55 5.87
C HIS A 32 -4.95 6.74 4.65
N GLU A 33 -5.46 5.64 4.09
CA GLU A 33 -6.40 5.68 2.96
C GLU A 33 -5.84 6.38 1.69
N LYS A 34 -4.52 6.27 1.47
CA LYS A 34 -3.84 6.84 0.31
C LYS A 34 -2.72 5.94 -0.18
N VAL A 35 -2.44 5.99 -1.48
CA VAL A 35 -1.23 5.39 -2.08
C VAL A 35 -0.06 6.37 -1.93
N PHE A 36 0.99 5.96 -1.23
CA PHE A 36 2.20 6.75 -1.00
C PHE A 36 3.38 6.32 -1.88
N GLY A 37 3.32 5.12 -2.45
CA GLY A 37 4.38 4.61 -3.30
C GLY A 37 3.89 3.53 -4.25
N VAL A 38 4.53 3.48 -5.41
CA VAL A 38 4.37 2.44 -6.43
C VAL A 38 5.77 1.95 -6.74
N CYS A 39 6.00 0.66 -6.58
CA CYS A 39 7.32 0.04 -6.65
C CYS A 39 7.29 -1.18 -7.59
N ASN A 40 8.44 -1.54 -8.14
CA ASN A 40 8.56 -2.67 -9.06
C ASN A 40 8.80 -4.01 -8.34
N SER A 41 9.17 -3.97 -7.06
CA SER A 41 9.42 -5.17 -6.26
C SER A 41 8.91 -5.01 -4.84
N TRP A 42 8.66 -6.16 -4.20
CA TRP A 42 8.27 -6.20 -2.79
C TRP A 42 9.37 -5.63 -1.88
N TRP A 43 10.64 -5.89 -2.20
CA TRP A 43 11.79 -5.39 -1.44
C TRP A 43 11.85 -3.86 -1.46
N GLU A 44 11.70 -3.26 -2.64
CA GLU A 44 11.68 -1.81 -2.80
C GLU A 44 10.53 -1.17 -2.02
N ALA A 45 9.33 -1.75 -2.12
CA ALA A 45 8.15 -1.28 -1.40
C ALA A 45 8.34 -1.35 0.12
N SER A 46 8.94 -2.44 0.61
CA SER A 46 9.17 -2.68 2.03
C SER A 46 10.19 -1.69 2.59
N ARG A 47 11.33 -1.53 1.92
CA ARG A 47 12.35 -0.55 2.32
C ARG A 47 11.78 0.86 2.36
N LYS A 48 11.10 1.28 1.28
CA LYS A 48 10.51 2.62 1.17
C LYS A 48 9.40 2.86 2.20
N GLY A 49 8.57 1.85 2.48
CA GLY A 49 7.54 1.93 3.52
C GLY A 49 8.16 2.12 4.92
N LEU A 50 9.19 1.34 5.25
CA LEU A 50 9.91 1.49 6.53
C LEU A 50 10.62 2.84 6.65
N GLU A 51 11.23 3.35 5.58
CA GLU A 51 11.84 4.69 5.56
C GLU A 51 10.81 5.81 5.78
N LEU A 52 9.64 5.72 5.16
CA LEU A 52 8.59 6.74 5.22
C LEU A 52 7.83 6.74 6.55
N PHE A 53 7.53 5.55 7.08
CA PHE A 53 6.58 5.41 8.19
C PHE A 53 7.23 4.96 9.51
N ARG A 54 8.51 4.57 9.50
CA ARG A 54 9.29 4.16 10.67
C ARG A 54 8.56 3.12 11.53
N GLU A 55 7.94 3.55 12.63
CA GLU A 55 7.23 2.70 13.60
C GLU A 55 5.72 2.57 13.31
N ASP A 56 5.20 3.30 12.32
CA ASP A 56 3.79 3.28 11.98
C ASP A 56 3.43 2.17 10.98
N THR A 57 2.16 1.75 11.00
CA THR A 57 1.68 0.59 10.24
C THR A 57 1.21 0.98 8.85
N PHE A 58 1.81 0.42 7.82
CA PHE A 58 1.40 0.58 6.42
C PHE A 58 1.06 -0.77 5.77
N LEU A 59 0.38 -0.72 4.63
CA LEU A 59 -0.01 -1.90 3.85
C LEU A 59 0.78 -1.92 2.54
N ILE A 60 1.43 -3.04 2.25
CA ILE A 60 1.96 -3.33 0.91
C ILE A 60 1.02 -4.27 0.18
N LYS A 61 0.69 -3.95 -1.07
CA LYS A 61 -0.13 -4.83 -1.89
C LYS A 61 0.34 -4.90 -3.34
N TYR A 62 0.50 -6.12 -3.83
CA TYR A 62 0.77 -6.39 -5.25
C TYR A 62 -0.52 -6.32 -6.06
N CYS A 63 -0.50 -5.53 -7.14
CA CYS A 63 -1.61 -5.39 -8.07
C CYS A 63 -1.47 -6.39 -9.23
N ILE A 64 -2.32 -7.41 -9.22
CA ILE A 64 -2.52 -8.39 -10.30
C ILE A 64 -3.99 -8.47 -10.68
#